data_AF-A0A847VVS4-F1
#
_entry.id   AF-A0A847VVS4-F1
#
_cell.length_a   1.000
_cell.length_b   1.000
_cell.length_c   1.000
_cell.angle_alpha   90.00
_cell.angle_beta   90.00
_cell.angle_gamma   90.00
#
_symmetry.space_group_name_H-M   'P 1'
#
loop_
_entity.id
_entity.type
_entity.pdbx_description
1 polymer ?
#
loop_
_entity_poly.entity_id
_entity_poly.type
_entity_poly.pdbx_seq_one_letter_code
_entity_poly.pdbx_strand_id
1 'polypeptide(L)'
;MREPTYRQALKVSWSLAWNHKILWIFGLFAAFWGQLGLMDLLSKFYLSPSYLGFSPVWWMTPRVWFDTSIYSQLNMNASGWVWLLWLLIILLGFLVLFIFMATVSQGAIIKAASKIVKKNDLPDLEKSWQAGTKHFWPLFFLNTIKKIILVSFGCFLGTLSILLVFNNSGLGIFLFILLFILLACVG
;
A
#
# COMPACT_ATOMS: atom_id res chain seq x y z
N MET A 1 -25.77 -20.28 4.76
CA MET A 1 -25.66 -19.45 5.98
C MET A 1 -25.85 -18.01 5.55
N ARG A 2 -26.70 -17.21 6.23
CA ARG A 2 -26.93 -15.80 5.84
C ARG A 2 -25.66 -15.01 6.08
N GLU A 3 -25.14 -14.40 5.02
CA GLU A 3 -24.03 -13.47 5.13
C GLU A 3 -24.46 -12.32 6.07
N PRO A 4 -23.59 -11.92 7.02
CA PRO A 4 -23.93 -10.83 7.92
C PRO A 4 -24.23 -9.59 7.09
N THR A 5 -25.33 -8.90 7.43
CA THR A 5 -25.65 -7.63 6.77
C THR A 5 -24.50 -6.66 6.99
N TYR A 6 -24.21 -5.76 6.05
CA TYR A 6 -23.07 -4.82 6.15
C TYR A 6 -23.02 -4.07 7.51
N ARG A 7 -24.20 -3.68 8.02
CA ARG A 7 -24.36 -3.07 9.35
C ARG A 7 -23.92 -3.99 10.50
N GLN A 8 -24.22 -5.29 10.41
CA GLN A 8 -23.82 -6.27 11.41
C GLN A 8 -22.30 -6.50 11.35
N ALA A 9 -21.73 -6.61 10.15
CA ALA A 9 -20.29 -6.73 9.96
C ALA A 9 -19.56 -5.52 10.58
N LEU A 10 -20.01 -4.28 10.32
CA LEU A 10 -19.42 -3.08 10.93
C LEU A 10 -19.51 -3.08 12.45
N LYS A 11 -20.69 -3.43 13.02
CA LYS A 11 -20.86 -3.47 14.48
C LYS A 11 -19.94 -4.51 15.14
N VAL A 12 -19.79 -5.68 14.52
CA VAL A 12 -18.90 -6.75 15.00
C VAL A 12 -17.43 -6.32 14.88
N SER A 13 -17.03 -5.77 13.74
CA SER A 13 -15.66 -5.27 13.52
C SER A 13 -15.30 -4.14 14.49
N TRP A 14 -16.23 -3.23 14.79
CA TRP A 14 -16.03 -2.15 15.77
C TRP A 14 -15.84 -2.71 17.18
N SER A 15 -16.73 -3.61 17.61
CA SER A 15 -16.61 -4.31 18.90
C SER A 15 -15.29 -5.07 19.02
N LEU A 16 -14.87 -5.77 17.95
CA LEU A 16 -13.61 -6.50 17.88
C LEU A 16 -12.40 -5.59 18.03
N ALA A 17 -12.39 -4.45 17.33
CA ALA A 17 -11.32 -3.47 17.42
C ALA A 17 -11.19 -2.93 18.86
N TRP A 18 -12.30 -2.56 19.51
CA TRP A 18 -12.24 -2.01 20.87
C TRP A 18 -11.86 -3.02 21.94
N ASN A 19 -12.36 -4.27 21.83
CA ASN A 19 -12.14 -5.29 22.86
C ASN A 19 -10.75 -5.94 22.78
N HIS A 20 -10.09 -5.94 21.61
CA HIS A 20 -8.82 -6.63 21.40
C HIS A 20 -7.72 -5.68 20.92
N LYS A 21 -7.15 -4.88 21.84
CA LYS A 21 -6.09 -3.89 21.56
C LYS A 21 -4.86 -4.45 20.84
N ILE A 22 -4.52 -5.72 21.08
CA ILE A 22 -3.40 -6.40 20.41
C ILE A 22 -3.61 -6.46 18.87
N LEU A 23 -4.86 -6.52 18.40
CA LEU A 23 -5.20 -6.51 16.97
C LEU A 23 -4.90 -5.15 16.33
N TRP A 24 -4.70 -4.09 17.12
CA TRP A 24 -4.33 -2.78 16.59
C TRP A 24 -2.92 -2.79 16.04
N ILE A 25 -2.00 -3.53 16.69
CA ILE A 25 -0.63 -3.68 16.20
C ILE A 25 -0.68 -4.38 14.84
N PHE A 26 -1.44 -5.48 14.74
CA PHE A 26 -1.66 -6.13 13.45
C PHE A 26 -2.36 -5.21 12.45
N GLY A 27 -3.33 -4.40 12.89
CA GLY A 27 -4.07 -3.48 12.02
C GLY A 27 -3.18 -2.41 11.44
N LEU A 28 -2.28 -1.88 12.26
CA LEU A 28 -1.28 -0.88 11.88
C LEU A 28 -0.31 -1.46 10.85
N PHE A 29 0.27 -2.64 11.10
CA PHE A 29 1.16 -3.29 10.13
C PHE A 29 0.40 -3.68 8.84
N ALA A 30 -0.82 -4.20 8.99
CA ALA A 30 -1.68 -4.54 7.86
C ALA A 30 -1.99 -3.33 6.98
N ALA A 31 -2.20 -2.15 7.58
CA ALA A 31 -2.46 -0.92 6.86
C ALA A 31 -1.27 -0.53 5.97
N PHE A 32 -0.03 -0.60 6.47
CA PHE A 32 1.16 -0.25 5.69
C PHE A 32 1.33 -1.04 4.40
N TRP A 33 0.94 -2.33 4.38
CA TRP A 33 1.07 -3.16 3.17
C TRP A 33 -0.20 -3.22 2.33
N GLY A 34 -1.37 -3.26 2.97
CA GLY A 34 -2.66 -3.55 2.32
C GLY A 34 -3.35 -2.31 1.77
N GLN A 35 -3.10 -1.15 2.36
CA GLN A 35 -3.73 0.09 1.94
C GLN A 35 -2.70 1.22 2.04
N LEU A 36 -2.14 1.61 0.89
CA LEU A 36 -1.39 2.86 0.69
C LEU A 36 -2.25 4.13 0.98
N GLY A 37 -3.35 4.01 1.72
CA GLY A 37 -4.15 5.11 2.22
C GLY A 37 -3.39 6.03 3.16
N LEU A 38 -2.28 5.61 3.77
CA LEU A 38 -1.36 6.53 4.45
C LEU A 38 -0.61 7.43 3.46
N MET A 39 -0.30 6.97 2.26
CA MET A 39 0.31 7.81 1.22
C MET A 39 -0.70 8.84 0.70
N ASP A 40 -1.97 8.44 0.56
CA ASP A 40 -3.08 9.32 0.15
C ASP A 40 -3.53 10.27 1.28
N LEU A 41 -3.37 9.85 2.54
CA LEU A 41 -3.66 10.66 3.72
C LEU A 41 -2.51 11.63 4.00
N LEU A 42 -1.24 11.20 3.92
CA LEU A 42 -0.08 12.08 4.00
C LEU A 42 -0.01 13.06 2.84
N SER A 43 -0.36 12.63 1.61
CA SER A 43 -0.51 13.57 0.50
C SER A 43 -1.60 14.59 0.82
N LYS A 44 -2.78 14.18 1.30
CA LYS A 44 -3.87 15.12 1.65
C LYS A 44 -3.57 16.04 2.83
N PHE A 45 -2.88 15.57 3.87
CA PHE A 45 -2.46 16.40 5.01
C PHE A 45 -1.35 17.38 4.63
N TYR A 46 -0.50 17.04 3.67
CA TYR A 46 0.53 17.93 3.14
C TYR A 46 0.00 18.86 2.03
N LEU A 47 -1.15 18.56 1.43
CA LEU A 47 -1.81 19.32 0.36
C LEU A 47 -2.80 20.39 0.85
N SER A 48 -2.86 20.66 2.15
CA SER A 48 -3.57 21.82 2.70
C SER A 48 -2.56 22.90 3.07
N PRO A 49 -2.59 24.14 2.54
CA PRO A 49 -3.14 24.68 1.29
C PRO A 49 -2.05 25.37 0.45
N SER A 50 -1.75 24.88 -0.76
CA SER A 50 -0.96 25.68 -1.70
C SER A 50 -1.34 25.35 -3.15
N TYR A 51 -1.75 26.40 -3.86
CA TYR A 51 -2.38 26.47 -5.18
C TYR A 51 -1.52 26.00 -6.37
N LEU A 52 -0.58 25.08 -6.17
CA LEU A 52 0.22 24.50 -7.25
C LEU A 52 0.30 22.99 -7.00
N GLY A 53 -0.27 22.22 -7.91
CA GLY A 53 -0.21 20.76 -7.90
C GLY A 53 1.24 20.30 -7.84
N PHE A 54 1.69 19.97 -6.62
CA PHE A 54 3.03 19.46 -6.38
C PHE A 54 2.98 17.96 -6.61
N SER A 55 3.41 17.53 -7.79
CA SER A 55 3.98 16.21 -7.92
C SER A 55 5.29 16.18 -7.12
N PRO A 56 5.62 15.09 -6.41
CA PRO A 56 6.84 15.01 -5.61
C PRO A 56 8.03 15.52 -6.42
N VAL A 57 8.83 16.44 -5.86
CA VAL A 57 10.00 17.07 -6.51
C VAL A 57 10.92 16.06 -7.19
N TRP A 58 11.01 14.86 -6.64
CA TRP A 58 11.80 13.70 -7.00
C TRP A 58 11.21 12.97 -8.23
N TRP A 59 9.97 13.28 -8.59
CA TRP A 59 9.29 12.86 -9.81
C TRP A 59 9.25 13.98 -10.86
N MET A 60 9.18 15.26 -10.45
CA MET A 60 9.18 16.42 -11.36
C MET A 60 10.55 16.94 -11.77
N THR A 61 11.62 16.58 -11.05
CA THR A 61 12.98 17.01 -11.40
C THR A 61 13.82 15.81 -11.83
N PRO A 62 13.86 15.50 -13.15
CA PRO A 62 14.96 14.71 -13.71
C PRO A 62 16.30 15.28 -13.26
N ARG A 63 16.35 16.60 -13.06
CA ARG A 63 17.53 17.33 -12.62
C ARG A 63 18.11 16.88 -11.28
N VAL A 64 17.34 16.28 -10.35
CA VAL A 64 17.91 15.74 -9.11
C VAL A 64 18.54 14.38 -9.34
N TRP A 65 17.92 13.51 -10.15
CA TRP A 65 18.49 12.22 -10.56
C TRP A 65 19.70 12.37 -11.49
N PHE A 66 19.70 13.41 -12.32
CA PHE A 66 20.75 13.77 -13.26
C PHE A 66 21.62 14.91 -12.75
N ASP A 67 21.50 15.30 -11.47
CA ASP A 67 22.38 16.32 -10.93
C ASP A 67 23.78 15.73 -10.79
N THR A 68 24.75 16.43 -11.35
CA THR A 68 26.18 16.08 -11.24
C THR A 68 26.67 16.02 -9.78
N SER A 69 25.89 16.57 -8.84
CA SER A 69 26.12 16.50 -7.40
C SER A 69 25.98 15.08 -6.82
N ILE A 70 25.10 14.23 -7.34
CA ILE A 70 25.02 12.82 -6.93
C ILE A 70 26.22 12.05 -7.49
N TYR A 71 26.56 12.28 -8.77
CA TYR A 71 27.72 11.64 -9.39
C TYR A 71 29.04 12.00 -8.72
N SER A 72 29.21 13.25 -8.28
CA SER A 72 30.40 13.67 -7.52
C SER A 72 30.42 13.11 -6.10
N GLN A 73 29.26 12.87 -5.47
CA GLN A 73 29.15 12.18 -4.18
C GLN A 73 29.32 10.66 -4.27
N LEU A 74 29.13 10.05 -5.45
CA LEU A 74 29.40 8.64 -5.73
C LEU A 74 30.89 8.34 -5.99
N ASN A 75 31.75 9.37 -6.07
CA ASN A 75 33.20 9.20 -6.17
C ASN A 75 33.81 8.89 -4.79
N MET A 76 33.32 7.81 -4.16
CA MET A 76 33.76 7.34 -2.85
C MET A 76 34.92 6.37 -2.98
N ASN A 77 35.81 6.36 -1.97
CA ASN A 77 36.82 5.32 -1.83
C ASN A 77 36.18 3.93 -1.74
N ALA A 78 36.95 2.87 -2.04
CA ALA A 78 36.48 1.48 -1.98
C ALA A 78 35.83 1.12 -0.62
N SER A 79 36.29 1.71 0.48
CA SER A 79 35.68 1.55 1.81
C SER A 79 34.28 2.16 1.91
N GLY A 80 34.03 3.31 1.27
CA GLY A 80 32.71 3.95 1.25
C GLY A 80 31.67 3.13 0.49
N TRP A 81 32.06 2.52 -0.63
CA TRP A 81 31.21 1.59 -1.38
C TRP A 81 30.84 0.34 -0.57
N VAL A 82 31.78 -0.21 0.21
CA VAL A 82 31.50 -1.35 1.09
C VAL A 82 30.49 -0.97 2.18
N TRP A 83 30.62 0.21 2.79
CA TRP A 83 29.65 0.70 3.78
C TRP A 83 28.27 0.96 3.17
N LEU A 84 28.21 1.54 1.97
CA LEU A 84 26.96 1.78 1.26
C LEU A 84 26.26 0.46 0.93
N LEU A 85 27.00 -0.54 0.43
CA LEU A 85 26.47 -1.89 0.20
C LEU A 85 25.93 -2.52 1.48
N TRP A 86 26.66 -2.42 2.60
CA TRP A 86 26.19 -2.91 3.89
C TRP A 86 24.90 -2.22 4.35
N LEU A 87 24.84 -0.90 4.25
CA LEU A 87 23.65 -0.12 4.58
C LEU A 87 22.47 -0.55 3.71
N LEU A 88 22.69 -0.76 2.41
CA LEU A 88 21.66 -1.19 1.47
C LEU A 88 21.17 -2.61 1.79
N ILE A 89 22.07 -3.54 2.14
CA ILE A 89 21.71 -4.90 2.58
C ILE A 89 20.87 -4.85 3.87
N ILE A 90 21.28 -4.05 4.86
CA ILE A 90 20.54 -3.89 6.11
C ILE A 90 19.15 -3.30 5.84
N LEU A 91 19.08 -2.25 5.02
CA LEU A 91 17.84 -1.60 4.64
C LEU A 91 16.89 -2.58 3.92
N LEU A 92 17.41 -3.35 2.94
CA LEU A 92 16.64 -4.38 2.25
C LEU A 92 16.16 -5.46 3.21
N GLY A 93 17.00 -5.90 4.15
CA GLY A 93 16.62 -6.86 5.18
C GLY A 93 15.45 -6.35 6.04
N PHE A 94 15.52 -5.11 6.50
CA PHE A 94 14.42 -4.45 7.23
C PHE A 94 13.15 -4.36 6.39
N LEU A 95 13.27 -4.02 5.10
CA LEU A 95 12.13 -3.90 4.19
C LEU A 95 11.43 -5.25 4.01
N VAL A 96 12.20 -6.33 3.77
CA VAL A 96 11.65 -7.69 3.65
C VAL A 96 10.96 -8.13 4.93
N LEU A 97 11.58 -7.91 6.10
CA LEU A 97 10.98 -8.22 7.40
C LEU A 97 9.69 -7.42 7.64
N PHE A 98 9.68 -6.15 7.26
CA PHE A 98 8.52 -5.29 7.40
C PHE A 98 7.34 -5.77 6.53
N ILE A 99 7.61 -6.11 5.26
CA ILE A 99 6.61 -6.68 4.35
C ILE A 99 6.06 -8.00 4.90
N PHE A 100 6.95 -8.84 5.43
CA PHE A 100 6.56 -10.11 6.05
C PHE A 100 5.66 -9.89 7.27
N MET A 101 6.03 -9.00 8.18
CA MET A 101 5.19 -8.66 9.34
C MET A 101 3.82 -8.10 8.91
N ALA A 102 3.79 -7.23 7.91
CA ALA A 102 2.57 -6.60 7.43
C ALA A 102 1.58 -7.59 6.80
N THR A 103 2.08 -8.49 5.95
CA THR A 103 1.26 -9.54 5.32
C THR A 103 0.77 -10.59 6.33
N VAL A 104 1.62 -11.03 7.26
CA VAL A 104 1.21 -11.97 8.32
C VAL A 104 0.14 -11.34 9.21
N SER A 105 0.28 -10.06 9.53
CA SER A 105 -0.70 -9.30 10.31
C SER A 105 -2.08 -9.25 9.64
N GLN A 106 -2.13 -9.07 8.31
CA GLN A 106 -3.39 -9.15 7.56
C GLN A 106 -4.04 -10.53 7.67
N GLY A 107 -3.26 -11.59 7.47
CA GLY A 107 -3.75 -12.97 7.60
C GLY A 107 -4.28 -13.27 9.00
N ALA A 108 -3.61 -12.76 10.04
CA ALA A 108 -4.04 -12.90 11.43
C ALA A 108 -5.39 -12.21 11.69
N ILE A 109 -5.58 -10.99 11.19
CA ILE A 109 -6.86 -10.25 11.33
C ILE A 109 -7.99 -10.96 10.58
N ILE A 110 -7.74 -11.42 9.34
CA ILE A 110 -8.74 -12.14 8.54
C ILE A 110 -9.19 -13.41 9.27
N LYS A 111 -8.25 -14.17 9.85
CA LYS A 111 -8.52 -15.37 10.64
C LYS A 111 -9.30 -15.06 11.91
N ALA A 112 -8.88 -14.05 12.67
CA ALA A 112 -9.55 -13.63 13.90
C ALA A 112 -11.00 -13.17 13.63
N ALA A 113 -11.20 -12.34 12.61
CA ALA A 113 -12.52 -11.90 12.19
C ALA A 113 -13.40 -13.08 11.74
N SER A 114 -12.86 -14.00 10.95
CA SER A 114 -13.60 -15.19 10.50
C SER A 114 -14.02 -16.09 11.67
N LYS A 115 -13.16 -16.26 12.68
CA LYS A 115 -13.44 -17.10 13.85
C LYS A 115 -14.58 -16.54 14.70
N ILE A 116 -14.61 -15.22 14.88
CA ILE A 116 -15.66 -14.53 15.63
C ILE A 116 -16.99 -14.62 14.89
N VAL A 117 -17.00 -14.34 13.59
CA VAL A 117 -18.24 -14.39 12.78
C VAL A 117 -18.80 -15.81 12.69
N LYS A 118 -17.94 -16.84 12.60
CA LYS A 118 -18.38 -18.24 12.43
C LYS A 118 -18.69 -18.96 13.74
N LYS A 119 -17.98 -18.65 14.83
CA LYS A 119 -18.02 -19.44 16.07
C LYS A 119 -18.30 -18.62 17.33
N ASN A 120 -18.41 -17.29 17.25
CA ASN A 120 -18.53 -16.41 18.43
C ASN A 120 -17.47 -16.70 19.51
N ASP A 121 -16.30 -17.19 19.07
CA ASP A 121 -15.24 -17.67 19.95
C ASP A 121 -14.12 -16.63 20.04
N LEU A 122 -13.42 -16.60 21.17
CA LEU A 122 -12.36 -15.64 21.43
C LEU A 122 -11.22 -15.83 20.41
N PRO A 123 -10.65 -14.72 19.90
CA PRO A 123 -9.51 -14.77 19.01
C PRO A 123 -8.28 -15.25 19.79
N ASP A 124 -7.76 -16.41 19.40
CA ASP A 124 -6.53 -16.96 19.94
C ASP A 124 -5.36 -16.39 19.11
N LEU A 125 -4.49 -15.63 19.75
CA LEU A 125 -3.42 -14.87 19.09
C LEU A 125 -2.43 -15.78 18.37
N GLU A 126 -2.01 -16.85 19.04
CA GLU A 126 -1.01 -17.78 18.51
C GLU A 126 -1.54 -18.48 17.26
N LYS A 127 -2.79 -18.97 17.33
CA LYS A 127 -3.46 -19.62 16.20
C LYS A 127 -3.73 -18.64 15.05
N SER A 128 -3.96 -17.37 15.34
CA SER A 128 -4.18 -16.33 14.33
C SER A 128 -2.88 -15.97 13.62
N TRP A 129 -1.77 -15.85 14.37
CA TRP A 129 -0.43 -15.63 13.83
C TRP A 129 0.04 -16.79 12.95
N GLN A 130 -0.08 -18.03 13.42
CA GLN A 130 0.26 -19.24 12.66
C GLN A 130 -0.55 -19.36 11.37
N ALA A 131 -1.81 -18.91 11.38
CA ALA A 131 -2.61 -18.89 10.17
C ALA A 131 -2.11 -17.83 9.17
N GLY A 132 -1.66 -16.67 9.66
CA GLY A 132 -1.06 -15.61 8.86
C GLY A 132 0.25 -16.05 8.21
N THR A 133 1.13 -16.75 8.93
CA THR A 133 2.38 -17.28 8.37
C THR A 133 2.11 -18.39 7.35
N LYS A 134 1.15 -19.29 7.61
CA LYS A 134 0.78 -20.38 6.68
C LYS A 134 0.25 -19.87 5.34
N HIS A 135 -0.49 -18.76 5.34
CA HIS A 135 -1.07 -18.18 4.12
C HIS A 135 -0.31 -16.93 3.64
N PHE A 136 0.92 -16.73 4.12
CA PHE A 136 1.76 -15.59 3.74
C PHE A 136 1.88 -15.48 2.22
N TRP A 137 2.27 -16.56 1.54
CA TRP A 137 2.50 -16.54 0.09
C TRP A 137 1.26 -16.17 -0.73
N PRO A 138 0.09 -16.84 -0.55
CA PRO A 138 -1.14 -16.42 -1.22
C PRO A 138 -1.52 -14.96 -0.97
N LEU A 139 -1.42 -14.49 0.28
CA LEU A 139 -1.74 -13.10 0.65
C LEU A 139 -0.76 -12.10 0.04
N PHE A 140 0.53 -12.44 0.02
CA PHE A 140 1.57 -11.62 -0.59
C PHE A 140 1.37 -11.51 -2.10
N PHE A 141 1.10 -12.62 -2.80
CA PHE A 141 0.85 -12.60 -4.24
C PHE A 141 -0.43 -11.87 -4.60
N LEU A 142 -1.54 -12.08 -3.87
CA LEU A 142 -2.79 -11.36 -4.10
C LEU A 142 -2.59 -9.85 -3.95
N ASN A 143 -1.91 -9.41 -2.89
CA ASN A 143 -1.61 -7.99 -2.68
C ASN A 143 -0.67 -7.43 -3.75
N THR A 144 0.35 -8.21 -4.14
CA THR A 144 1.30 -7.80 -5.18
C THR A 144 0.61 -7.67 -6.55
N ILE A 145 -0.24 -8.63 -6.92
CA ILE A 145 -1.03 -8.59 -8.16
C ILE A 145 -1.99 -7.40 -8.14
N LYS A 146 -2.73 -7.18 -7.03
CA LYS A 146 -3.59 -5.99 -6.87
C LYS A 146 -2.79 -4.70 -7.12
N LYS A 147 -1.59 -4.59 -6.55
CA LYS A 147 -0.73 -3.42 -6.72
C LYS A 147 -0.23 -3.26 -8.16
N ILE A 148 0.20 -4.34 -8.81
CA ILE A 148 0.64 -4.30 -10.21
C ILE A 148 -0.51 -3.83 -11.11
N ILE A 149 -1.72 -4.33 -10.89
CA ILE A 149 -2.92 -3.90 -11.63
C ILE A 149 -3.16 -2.40 -11.39
N LEU A 150 -3.18 -1.94 -10.14
CA LEU A 150 -3.39 -0.53 -9.82
C LEU A 150 -2.34 0.40 -10.43
N VAL A 151 -1.05 0.02 -10.37
CA VAL A 151 0.04 0.80 -10.97
C VAL A 151 -0.08 0.82 -12.49
N SER A 152 -0.38 -0.33 -13.11
CA SER A 152 -0.57 -0.43 -14.56
C SER A 152 -1.71 0.46 -15.06
N PHE A 153 -2.88 0.36 -14.41
CA PHE A 153 -4.03 1.22 -14.74
C PHE A 153 -3.75 2.71 -14.44
N GLY A 154 -3.05 3.01 -13.34
CA GLY A 154 -2.65 4.37 -13.00
C GLY A 154 -1.68 4.99 -14.01
N CYS A 155 -0.68 4.23 -14.46
CA CYS A 155 0.23 4.65 -15.52
C CYS A 155 -0.52 4.87 -16.85
N PHE A 156 -1.41 3.94 -17.21
CA PHE A 156 -2.23 4.07 -18.41
C PHE A 156 -3.11 5.32 -18.37
N LEU A 157 -3.79 5.56 -17.25
CA LEU A 157 -4.54 6.79 -17.02
C LEU A 157 -3.67 8.04 -17.12
N GLY A 158 -2.47 8.02 -16.52
CA GLY A 158 -1.51 9.12 -16.62
C GLY A 158 -1.11 9.43 -18.06
N THR A 159 -0.84 8.40 -18.87
CA THR A 159 -0.53 8.59 -20.30
C THR A 159 -1.71 9.17 -21.08
N LEU A 160 -2.93 8.72 -20.79
CA LEU A 160 -4.15 9.26 -21.38
C LEU A 160 -4.38 10.71 -20.97
N SER A 161 -4.13 11.08 -19.72
CA SER A 161 -4.22 12.47 -19.25
C SER A 161 -3.27 13.38 -20.03
N ILE A 162 -2.03 12.94 -20.26
CA ILE A 162 -1.05 13.71 -21.05
C ILE A 162 -1.53 13.85 -22.50
N LEU A 163 -1.98 12.76 -23.13
CA LEU A 163 -2.49 12.79 -24.50
C LEU A 163 -3.70 13.71 -24.65
N LEU A 164 -4.59 13.78 -23.65
CA LEU A 164 -5.75 14.68 -23.63
C LEU A 164 -5.38 16.16 -23.56
N VAL A 165 -4.28 16.49 -22.88
CA VAL A 165 -3.78 17.88 -22.83
C VAL A 165 -3.31 18.32 -24.22
N PHE A 166 -2.71 17.44 -25.00
CA PHE A 166 -2.18 17.76 -26.34
C PHE A 166 -3.16 17.53 -27.48
N ASN A 167 -4.13 16.63 -27.31
CA ASN A 167 -5.10 16.27 -28.35
C ASN A 167 -6.49 16.11 -27.73
N ASN A 168 -7.27 17.20 -27.81
CA ASN A 168 -8.60 17.27 -27.21
C ASN A 168 -9.64 16.55 -28.08
N SER A 169 -9.71 15.22 -27.96
CA SER A 169 -10.73 14.39 -28.60
C SER A 169 -11.82 13.99 -27.59
N GLY A 170 -13.09 14.15 -27.96
CA GLY A 170 -14.22 13.78 -27.09
C GLY A 170 -14.22 12.30 -26.68
N LEU A 171 -13.74 11.41 -27.56
CA LEU A 171 -13.55 9.99 -27.28
C LEU A 171 -12.51 9.74 -26.19
N GLY A 172 -11.41 10.52 -26.17
CA GLY A 172 -10.39 10.43 -25.13
C GLY A 172 -10.92 10.83 -23.75
N ILE A 173 -11.75 11.86 -23.68
CA ILE A 173 -12.36 12.34 -22.41
C ILE A 173 -13.27 11.25 -21.85
N PHE A 174 -14.11 10.65 -22.70
CA PHE A 174 -14.99 9.56 -22.29
C PHE A 174 -14.20 8.35 -21.77
N LEU A 175 -13.17 7.91 -22.51
CA LEU A 175 -12.30 6.80 -22.09
C LEU A 175 -11.58 7.10 -20.77
N PHE A 176 -11.08 8.33 -20.59
CA PHE A 176 -10.45 8.75 -19.35
C PHE A 176 -11.39 8.66 -18.15
N ILE A 177 -12.62 9.20 -18.26
CA ILE A 177 -13.62 9.14 -17.17
C ILE A 177 -13.97 7.70 -16.84
N LEU A 178 -14.20 6.85 -17.86
CA LEU A 178 -14.54 5.45 -17.66
C LEU A 178 -13.43 4.70 -16.94
N LEU A 179 -12.17 4.88 -17.37
CA LEU A 179 -11.01 4.24 -16.73
C LEU A 179 -10.75 4.78 -15.34
N PHE A 180 -11.01 6.06 -15.10
CA PHE A 180 -10.89 6.67 -13.77
C PHE A 180 -11.89 6.07 -12.79
N ILE A 181 -13.15 5.89 -13.20
CA ILE A 181 -14.18 5.22 -12.38
C ILE A 181 -13.79 3.77 -12.11
N LEU A 182 -13.30 3.04 -13.12
CA LEU A 182 -12.84 1.66 -12.92
C LEU A 182 -11.67 1.59 -11.94
N LEU A 183 -10.68 2.49 -12.06
CA LEU A 183 -9.57 2.57 -11.11
C LEU A 183 -10.08 2.87 -9.70
N ALA A 184 -11.01 3.82 -9.54
CA ALA A 184 -11.58 4.19 -8.25
C ALA A 184 -12.38 3.05 -7.59
N CYS A 185 -13.00 2.17 -8.39
CA CYS A 185 -13.68 0.98 -7.87
C CYS A 185 -12.71 -0.15 -7.45
N VAL A 186 -11.54 -0.25 -8.08
CA VAL A 186 -10.54 -1.29 -7.79
C VAL A 186 -9.59 -0.89 -6.65
N GLY A 187 -9.32 0.42 -6.51
CA GLY A 187 -8.47 1.00 -5.47
C GLY A 187 -9.02 0.79 -4.07
#